data_AF-X0YZQ1-F1
#
_entry.id   AF-X0YZQ1-F1
#
_cell.length_a   1.000
_cell.length_b   1.000
_cell.length_c   1.000
_cell.angle_alpha   90.00
_cell.angle_beta   90.00
_cell.angle_gamma   90.00
#
_symmetry.space_group_name_H-M   'P 1'
#
loop_
_entity.id
_entity.type
_entity.pdbx_description
1 polymer ?
#
loop_
_entity_poly.entity_id
_entity_poly.type
_entity_poly.pdbx_seq_one_letter_code
_entity_poly.pdbx_strand_id
1 'polypeptide(L)'
;MGHESIERMNELGILVDLSHCGRRTAADAISTSQRPVSFTHTGMYTLANHPRHRSDEELKAVAESGGVIGIFVMPYLAKGDQPTADDVIMHLEHAIKIAGEDHVSMGTDGAISPTTLTPEFIENFRKTTRLRAEMGIAAPLRLKR
;
A
#
# COMPACT_ATOMS: atom_id res chain seq x y z
N MET A 1 4.62 0.37 23.52
CA MET A 1 4.07 -0.68 22.64
C MET A 1 4.49 -0.54 21.17
N GLY A 2 4.15 0.54 20.44
CA GLY A 2 4.50 0.64 19.01
C GLY A 2 6.00 0.71 18.72
N HIS A 3 6.71 1.64 19.37
CA HIS A 3 8.17 1.78 19.22
C HIS A 3 8.93 0.52 19.68
N GLU A 4 8.58 -0.03 20.85
CA GLU A 4 9.13 -1.30 21.35
C GLU A 4 8.95 -2.46 20.34
N SER A 5 7.83 -2.47 19.61
CA SER A 5 7.61 -3.50 18.57
C SER A 5 8.56 -3.31 17.40
N ILE A 6 8.81 -2.07 16.97
CA ILE A 6 9.77 -1.74 15.91
C ILE A 6 11.18 -2.13 16.32
N GLU A 7 11.60 -1.77 17.53
CA GLU A 7 12.91 -2.15 18.08
C GLU A 7 13.09 -3.67 18.08
N ARG A 8 12.07 -4.40 18.55
CA ARG A 8 12.10 -5.87 18.55
C ARG A 8 12.14 -6.47 17.15
N MET A 9 11.41 -5.90 16.20
CA MET A 9 11.46 -6.31 14.79
C MET A 9 12.84 -6.06 14.19
N ASN A 10 13.46 -4.92 14.49
CA ASN A 10 14.81 -4.61 14.04
C ASN A 10 15.85 -5.61 14.59
N GLU A 11 15.79 -5.96 15.87
CA GLU A 11 16.66 -6.99 16.47
C GLU A 11 16.52 -8.34 15.78
N LEU A 12 15.28 -8.75 15.47
CA LEU A 12 14.97 -10.03 14.85
C LEU A 12 15.22 -10.06 13.33
N GLY A 13 15.48 -8.91 12.71
CA GLY A 13 15.59 -8.80 11.26
C GLY A 13 14.26 -8.97 10.53
N ILE A 14 13.16 -8.61 11.17
CA ILE A 14 11.82 -8.57 10.56
C ILE A 14 11.64 -7.22 9.88
N LEU A 15 11.21 -7.23 8.62
CA LEU A 15 10.88 -6.02 7.86
C LEU A 15 9.69 -5.30 8.47
N VAL A 16 9.81 -3.98 8.63
CA VAL A 16 8.70 -3.10 9.03
C VAL A 16 7.97 -2.63 7.77
N ASP A 17 6.79 -3.20 7.53
CA ASP A 17 5.90 -2.78 6.43
C ASP A 17 4.90 -1.72 6.91
N LEU A 18 4.87 -0.61 6.18
CA LEU A 18 4.07 0.56 6.48
C LEU A 18 2.84 0.66 5.58
N SER A 19 2.64 -0.25 4.62
CA SER A 19 1.66 -0.11 3.54
C SER A 19 0.29 0.33 4.03
N HIS A 20 -0.24 -0.26 5.10
CA HIS A 20 -1.59 0.05 5.62
C HIS A 20 -1.68 1.09 6.74
N CYS A 21 -0.56 1.59 7.27
CA CYS A 21 -0.61 2.50 8.41
C CYS A 21 -0.96 3.94 8.00
N GLY A 22 -1.47 4.74 8.94
CA GLY A 22 -1.71 6.17 8.70
C GLY A 22 -0.40 6.97 8.57
N ARG A 23 -0.46 8.17 7.98
CA ARG A 23 0.73 9.03 7.75
C ARG A 23 1.57 9.27 9.00
N ARG A 24 0.93 9.57 10.14
CA ARG A 24 1.62 9.76 11.42
C ARG A 24 2.36 8.49 11.85
N THR A 25 1.69 7.33 11.78
CA THR A 25 2.30 6.04 12.12
C THR A 25 3.47 5.71 11.19
N ALA A 26 3.36 6.03 9.90
CA ALA A 26 4.46 5.86 8.96
C ALA A 26 5.67 6.73 9.36
N ALA A 27 5.44 8.02 9.64
CA ALA A 27 6.49 8.94 10.05
C ALA A 27 7.17 8.52 11.37
N ASP A 28 6.37 8.15 12.38
CA ASP A 28 6.87 7.64 13.66
C ASP A 28 7.71 6.36 13.45
N ALA A 29 7.26 5.46 12.58
CA ALA A 29 7.99 4.22 12.29
C ALA A 29 9.29 4.43 11.50
N ILE A 30 9.27 5.31 10.48
CA ILE A 30 10.47 5.66 9.69
C ILE A 30 11.53 6.29 10.60
N SER A 31 11.14 7.22 11.47
CA SER A 31 12.06 7.89 12.39
C SER A 31 12.59 7.00 13.53
N THR A 32 11.83 5.99 13.94
CA THR A 32 12.20 5.09 15.03
C THR A 32 13.05 3.91 14.56
N SER A 33 12.78 3.39 13.36
CA SER A 33 13.44 2.16 12.88
C SER A 33 14.93 2.38 12.61
N GLN A 34 15.76 1.50 13.16
CA GLN A 34 17.21 1.46 12.92
C GLN A 34 17.59 0.65 11.66
N ARG A 35 16.60 0.06 11.01
CA ARG A 35 16.76 -0.67 9.73
C ARG A 35 15.80 -0.12 8.67
N PRO A 36 16.09 -0.32 7.39
CA PRO A 36 15.19 0.08 6.31
C PRO A 36 13.75 -0.38 6.53
N VAL A 37 12.81 0.50 6.21
CA VAL A 37 11.37 0.21 6.24
C VAL A 37 10.82 0.15 4.82
N SER A 38 9.59 -0.31 4.63
CA SER A 38 9.03 -0.44 3.28
C SER A 38 7.57 -0.07 3.21
N PHE A 39 7.15 0.46 2.08
CA PHE A 39 5.78 0.28 1.60
C PHE A 39 5.79 -0.91 0.65
N THR A 40 5.46 -2.11 1.13
CA THR A 40 5.47 -3.31 0.29
C THR A 40 4.47 -3.24 -0.87
N HIS A 41 3.37 -2.49 -0.73
CA HIS A 41 2.35 -2.29 -1.76
C HIS A 41 1.58 -0.97 -1.57
N THR A 42 1.75 -0.03 -2.51
CA THR A 42 1.08 1.27 -2.51
C THR A 42 0.97 1.89 -3.91
N GLY A 43 0.40 3.09 -3.98
CA GLY A 43 0.34 3.95 -5.16
C GLY A 43 0.69 5.39 -4.80
N MET A 44 0.80 6.25 -5.81
CA MET A 44 1.26 7.63 -5.70
C MET A 44 0.08 8.59 -5.49
N TYR A 45 0.11 9.32 -4.39
CA TYR A 45 -1.00 10.21 -4.00
C TYR A 45 -1.17 11.38 -4.99
N THR A 46 -0.05 11.88 -5.50
CA THR A 46 0.02 12.95 -6.51
C THR A 46 -0.73 12.59 -7.79
N LEU A 47 -0.70 11.32 -8.20
CA LEU A 47 -1.38 10.83 -9.40
C LEU A 47 -2.86 10.53 -9.14
N ALA A 48 -3.16 9.87 -8.02
CA ALA A 48 -4.52 9.52 -7.61
C ALA A 48 -4.72 9.73 -6.11
N ASN A 49 -5.69 10.58 -5.74
CA ASN A 49 -5.96 10.89 -4.34
C ASN A 49 -6.76 9.75 -3.70
N HIS A 50 -6.04 8.80 -3.10
CA HIS A 50 -6.62 7.67 -2.39
C HIS A 50 -5.91 7.46 -1.04
N PRO A 51 -6.63 7.10 0.05
CA PRO A 51 -6.01 6.92 1.37
C PRO A 51 -4.96 5.82 1.45
N ARG A 52 -4.91 4.89 0.49
CA ARG A 52 -3.87 3.85 0.40
C ARG A 52 -2.59 4.36 -0.27
N HIS A 53 -2.61 5.54 -0.87
CA HIS A 53 -1.49 6.12 -1.60
C HIS A 53 -0.61 6.99 -0.71
N ARG A 54 0.67 7.07 -1.08
CA ARG A 54 1.70 7.80 -0.32
C ARG A 54 2.08 9.10 -0.99
N SER A 55 2.37 10.11 -0.17
CA SER A 55 2.87 11.40 -0.65
C SER A 55 4.34 11.30 -1.03
N ASP A 56 4.80 12.22 -1.88
CA ASP A 56 6.19 12.26 -2.34
C ASP A 56 7.17 12.38 -1.15
N GLU A 57 6.78 13.06 -0.06
CA GLU A 57 7.57 13.14 1.17
C GLU A 57 7.72 11.78 1.86
N GLU A 58 6.64 10.99 1.91
CA GLU A 58 6.69 9.63 2.46
C GLU A 58 7.60 8.72 1.62
N LEU A 59 7.59 8.88 0.30
CA LEU A 59 8.46 8.11 -0.61
C LEU A 59 9.94 8.43 -0.37
N LYS A 60 10.29 9.72 -0.29
CA LYS A 60 11.67 10.16 -0.02
C LYS A 60 12.15 9.63 1.33
N ALA A 61 11.32 9.73 2.37
CA ALA A 61 11.68 9.26 3.70
C ALA A 61 11.95 7.75 3.74
N VAL A 62 11.18 6.94 2.99
CA VAL A 62 11.47 5.51 2.85
C VAL A 62 12.77 5.27 2.08
N ALA A 63 13.01 5.98 0.98
CA ALA A 63 14.25 5.86 0.20
C ALA A 63 15.49 6.24 1.03
N GLU A 64 15.44 7.35 1.76
CA GLU A 64 16.49 7.82 2.67
C GLU A 64 16.79 6.82 3.80
N SER A 65 15.80 6.03 4.22
CA SER A 65 15.99 4.92 5.17
C SER A 65 16.70 3.70 4.56
N GLY A 66 16.97 3.69 3.25
CA GLY A 66 17.44 2.52 2.49
C GLY A 66 16.32 1.55 2.09
N GLY A 67 15.07 2.00 2.19
CA GLY A 67 13.86 1.19 2.01
C GLY A 67 13.42 1.03 0.56
N VAL A 68 12.36 0.27 0.34
CA VAL A 68 11.80 0.02 -1.00
C VAL A 68 10.29 0.26 -1.02
N ILE A 69 9.79 0.78 -2.14
CA ILE A 69 8.37 1.10 -2.40
C ILE A 69 7.85 0.17 -3.50
N GLY A 70 6.92 -0.71 -3.17
CA GLY A 70 6.25 -1.59 -4.10
C GLY A 70 5.00 -0.95 -4.72
N ILE A 71 4.94 -0.90 -6.04
CA ILE A 71 3.75 -0.44 -6.78
C ILE A 71 2.75 -1.58 -6.91
N PHE A 72 1.53 -1.39 -6.41
CA PHE A 72 0.46 -2.39 -6.53
C PHE A 72 -0.26 -2.36 -7.87
N VAL A 73 -1.08 -3.37 -8.14
CA VAL A 73 -1.91 -3.47 -9.35
C VAL A 73 -3.38 -3.59 -8.92
N MET A 74 -3.94 -2.47 -8.48
CA MET A 74 -5.24 -2.44 -7.82
C MET A 74 -6.16 -1.35 -8.37
N PRO A 75 -7.50 -1.48 -8.23
CA PRO A 75 -8.49 -0.60 -8.87
C PRO A 75 -8.34 0.89 -8.55
N TYR A 76 -7.69 1.24 -7.45
CA TYR A 76 -7.52 2.62 -7.00
C TYR A 76 -6.29 3.35 -7.60
N LEU A 77 -5.50 2.70 -8.48
CA LEU A 77 -4.40 3.36 -9.20
C LEU A 77 -4.88 4.52 -10.09
N ALA A 78 -6.04 4.36 -10.72
CA ALA A 78 -6.68 5.37 -11.54
C ALA A 78 -7.76 6.12 -10.75
N LYS A 79 -8.04 7.37 -11.14
CA LYS A 79 -9.08 8.20 -10.51
C LYS A 79 -10.49 7.76 -10.94
N GLY A 80 -10.96 6.63 -10.41
CA GLY A 80 -12.34 6.16 -10.57
C GLY A 80 -12.61 5.35 -11.85
N ASP A 81 -11.61 5.18 -12.70
CA ASP A 81 -11.67 4.35 -13.90
C ASP A 81 -10.99 2.99 -13.69
N GLN A 82 -11.23 2.06 -14.62
CA GLN A 82 -10.49 0.80 -14.65
C GLN A 82 -9.01 1.09 -14.94
N PRO A 83 -8.08 0.79 -14.03
CA PRO A 83 -6.67 1.05 -14.26
C PRO A 83 -6.12 0.20 -15.40
N THR A 84 -5.19 0.79 -16.13
CA THR A 84 -4.49 0.22 -17.28
C THR A 84 -3.02 -0.05 -16.94
N ALA A 85 -2.29 -0.67 -17.88
CA ALA A 85 -0.84 -0.80 -17.75
C ALA A 85 -0.15 0.57 -17.71
N ASP A 86 -0.68 1.58 -18.41
CA ASP A 86 -0.13 2.94 -18.41
C ASP A 86 -0.24 3.58 -17.02
N ASP A 87 -1.30 3.30 -16.27
CA ASP A 87 -1.41 3.75 -14.88
C ASP A 87 -0.33 3.13 -13.98
N VAL A 88 -0.05 1.84 -14.15
CA VAL A 88 1.04 1.18 -13.41
C VAL A 88 2.39 1.83 -13.74
N ILE A 89 2.65 2.06 -15.03
CA ILE A 89 3.90 2.70 -15.50
C ILE A 89 4.02 4.13 -14.96
N MET A 90 2.94 4.93 -15.00
CA MET A 90 2.96 6.30 -14.46
C MET A 90 3.28 6.32 -12.96
N HIS A 91 2.72 5.40 -12.18
CA HIS A 91 3.02 5.30 -10.75
C HIS A 91 4.46 4.86 -10.49
N LEU A 92 4.97 3.91 -11.29
CA LEU A 92 6.35 3.44 -11.21
C LEU A 92 7.36 4.54 -11.59
N GLU A 93 7.16 5.24 -12.71
CA GLU A 93 8.01 6.35 -13.14
C GLU A 93 8.00 7.51 -12.14
N HIS A 94 6.83 7.85 -11.59
CA HIS A 94 6.74 8.88 -10.56
C HIS A 94 7.48 8.46 -9.29
N ALA A 95 7.33 7.21 -8.85
CA ALA A 95 8.08 6.70 -7.71
C ALA A 95 9.60 6.75 -7.96
N ILE A 96 10.08 6.31 -9.13
CA ILE A 96 11.51 6.32 -9.50
C ILE A 96 12.04 7.76 -9.49
N LYS A 97 11.28 8.71 -10.04
CA LYS A 97 11.66 10.13 -10.05
C LYS A 97 11.87 10.70 -8.65
N ILE A 98 11.11 10.23 -7.66
CA ILE A 98 11.12 10.76 -6.29
C ILE A 98 12.11 10.01 -5.39
N ALA A 99 12.11 8.68 -5.47
CA ALA A 99 12.82 7.78 -4.56
C ALA A 99 14.14 7.22 -5.15
N GLY A 100 14.32 7.26 -6.48
CA GLY A 100 15.42 6.59 -7.17
C GLY A 100 15.09 5.14 -7.54
N GLU A 101 15.73 4.62 -8.58
CA GLU A 101 15.43 3.29 -9.14
C GLU A 101 15.76 2.13 -8.17
N ASP A 102 16.76 2.30 -7.31
CA ASP A 102 17.13 1.32 -6.27
C ASP A 102 16.08 1.15 -5.17
N HIS A 103 15.11 2.07 -5.10
CA HIS A 103 14.12 2.15 -4.02
C HIS A 103 12.69 1.84 -4.49
N VAL A 104 12.51 1.35 -5.72
CA VAL A 104 11.20 1.05 -6.30
C VAL A 104 11.11 -0.41 -6.73
N SER A 105 9.96 -1.04 -6.47
CA SER A 105 9.69 -2.43 -6.83
C SER A 105 8.23 -2.65 -7.22
N MET A 106 7.87 -3.90 -7.49
CA MET A 106 6.49 -4.33 -7.72
C MET A 106 5.92 -4.99 -6.46
N GLY A 107 4.73 -4.57 -6.06
CA GLY A 107 4.03 -5.03 -4.86
C GLY A 107 2.56 -5.28 -5.17
N THR A 108 2.27 -6.27 -6.00
CA THR A 108 1.00 -6.40 -6.75
C THR A 108 -0.28 -6.41 -5.92
N ASP A 109 -0.22 -6.70 -4.62
CA ASP A 109 -1.36 -6.88 -3.70
C ASP A 109 -2.32 -8.01 -4.15
N GLY A 110 -1.78 -8.99 -4.88
CA GLY A 110 -2.52 -10.13 -5.42
C GLY A 110 -1.92 -10.70 -6.71
N ALA A 111 -2.74 -11.43 -7.46
CA ALA A 111 -2.36 -11.90 -8.80
C ALA A 111 -2.38 -10.74 -9.81
N ILE A 112 -1.46 -10.78 -10.79
CA ILE A 112 -1.43 -9.83 -11.91
C ILE A 112 -2.42 -10.16 -13.02
N SER A 113 -2.99 -11.38 -12.99
CA SER A 113 -4.01 -11.79 -13.94
C SER A 113 -5.30 -10.99 -13.70
N PRO A 114 -5.97 -10.53 -14.77
CA PRO A 114 -7.25 -9.85 -14.63
C PRO A 114 -8.23 -10.73 -13.85
N THR A 115 -8.90 -10.14 -12.86
CA THR A 115 -10.03 -10.79 -12.21
C THR A 115 -11.25 -10.62 -13.09
N THR A 116 -11.70 -11.70 -13.73
CA THR A 116 -12.94 -11.66 -14.52
C THR A 116 -14.14 -11.48 -13.60
N LEU A 117 -14.82 -10.33 -13.71
CA LEU A 117 -15.99 -9.98 -12.90
C LEU A 117 -17.26 -10.67 -13.42
N THR A 118 -17.32 -12.00 -13.32
CA THR A 118 -18.55 -12.75 -13.64
C THR A 118 -19.65 -12.44 -12.61
N PRO A 119 -20.94 -12.62 -12.95
CA PRO A 119 -22.02 -12.46 -11.98
C PRO A 119 -21.83 -13.33 -10.73
N GLU A 120 -21.32 -14.55 -10.90
CA GLU A 120 -20.99 -15.47 -9.81
C GLU A 120 -19.85 -14.93 -8.92
N PHE A 121 -18.75 -14.45 -9.54
CA PHE A 121 -17.65 -13.85 -8.78
C PHE A 121 -18.14 -12.66 -7.95
N ILE A 122 -18.93 -11.78 -8.55
CA ILE A 122 -19.48 -10.60 -7.87
C ILE A 122 -20.36 -11.02 -6.70
N GLU A 123 -21.22 -12.02 -6.86
CA GLU A 123 -22.09 -12.51 -5.80
C GLU A 123 -21.28 -13.16 -4.66
N ASN A 124 -20.29 -13.99 -4.99
CA ASN A 124 -19.39 -14.60 -4.02
C ASN A 124 -18.56 -13.55 -3.27
N PHE A 125 -18.06 -12.52 -3.96
CA PHE A 125 -17.33 -11.41 -3.36
C PHE A 125 -18.21 -10.60 -2.40
N ARG A 126 -19.47 -10.32 -2.77
CA ARG A 126 -20.44 -9.65 -1.89
C ARG A 126 -20.77 -10.50 -0.67
N LYS A 127 -20.99 -11.80 -0.85
CA LYS A 127 -21.28 -12.75 0.23
C LYS A 127 -20.13 -12.83 1.23
N THR A 128 -18.89 -13.04 0.75
CA THR A 128 -17.70 -13.09 1.61
C THR A 128 -17.44 -11.77 2.31
N THR A 129 -17.65 -10.64 1.64
CA THR A 129 -17.54 -9.31 2.26
C THR A 129 -18.54 -9.13 3.40
N ARG A 130 -19.81 -9.55 3.20
CA ARG A 130 -20.84 -9.51 4.24
C ARG A 130 -20.48 -10.39 5.42
N LEU A 131 -20.07 -11.64 5.18
CA LEU A 131 -19.67 -12.58 6.24
C LEU A 131 -18.50 -12.02 7.07
N ARG A 132 -17.48 -11.45 6.43
CA ARG A 132 -16.36 -10.82 7.14
C ARG A 132 -16.82 -9.65 8.00
N ALA A 133 -17.81 -8.88 7.54
CA ALA A 133 -18.38 -7.79 8.33
C ALA A 133 -19.17 -8.30 9.53
N GLU A 134 -20.01 -9.32 9.36
CA GLU A 134 -20.76 -9.97 10.44
C GLU A 134 -19.84 -10.60 11.49
N MET A 135 -18.70 -11.14 11.06
CA MET A 135 -17.66 -11.69 11.93
C MET A 135 -16.78 -10.62 12.62
N GLY A 136 -16.95 -9.34 12.29
CA GLY A 136 -16.12 -8.26 12.85
C GLY A 136 -14.66 -8.24 12.35
N ILE A 137 -14.35 -8.92 11.25
CA ILE A 137 -13.01 -9.03 10.66
C ILE A 137 -12.87 -8.27 9.32
N ALA A 138 -13.92 -7.59 8.88
CA ALA A 138 -13.86 -6.66 7.76
C ALA A 138 -13.36 -5.28 8.21
N ALA A 139 -12.79 -4.52 7.27
CA ALA A 139 -12.62 -3.09 7.47
C ALA A 139 -13.97 -2.45 7.82
N PRO A 140 -14.01 -1.43 8.70
CA PRO A 140 -15.26 -0.79 9.08
C PRO A 140 -15.99 -0.31 7.83
N LEU A 141 -17.19 -0.84 7.58
CA LEU A 141 -18.06 -0.30 6.55
C LEU A 141 -18.39 1.12 6.99
N ARG A 142 -17.87 2.12 6.26
CA ARG A 142 -18.39 3.48 6.37
C ARG A 142 -19.84 3.41 5.90
N LEU A 143 -20.77 3.25 6.85
CA LEU A 143 -22.16 3.60 6.63
C LEU A 143 -22.11 5.05 6.16
N LYS A 144 -22.46 5.29 4.90
CA LYS A 144 -22.62 6.64 4.37
C LYS A 144 -23.49 7.41 5.37
N ARG A 145 -22.93 8.46 5.97
CA ARG A 145 -23.72 9.59 6.48
C ARG A 145 -23.98 10.50 5.29
#